data_AF-D6NQ54-F1
#
_entry.id   AF-D6NQ54-F1
#
_cell.length_a   1.000
_cell.length_b   1.000
_cell.length_c   1.000
_cell.angle_alpha   90.00
_cell.angle_beta   90.00
_cell.angle_gamma   90.00
#
_symmetry.space_group_name_H-M   'P 1'
#
loop_
_entity.id
_entity.type
_entity.pdbx_description
1 polymer ?
#
loop_
_entity_poly.entity_id
_entity_poly.type
_entity_poly.pdbx_seq_one_letter_code
_entity_poly.pdbx_strand_id
1 'polypeptide(L)'
;SKNLVDWIHYPSALLPNDYYDRHGCFAGSTIVNRNFLMLFYTGRILAEKETYETQNVAVSGDGVFFQKYLYNPIIRQSPNGLGEFRNPKVWRFARRWYMIVGNTSTKRRGQLLLYTSEDLFNWNFNNTLVTSYGDMGYIWENPDLFELDGMHVLIISVQGMELDGWRFRNLCQTGYVIGHFNHYKGRFDDIEVSIATFNQLDYG
;
A
#
# COMPACT_ATOMS: atom_id res chain seq x y z
N SER A 1 -2.26 -17.43 -14.39
CA SER A 1 -2.56 -17.51 -15.84
C SER A 1 -1.26 -17.60 -16.62
N LYS A 2 -1.26 -18.20 -17.81
CA LYS A 2 -0.11 -18.18 -18.74
C LYS A 2 -0.20 -17.06 -19.81
N ASN A 3 -1.36 -16.42 -19.93
CA ASN A 3 -1.66 -15.43 -20.99
C ASN A 3 -2.49 -14.23 -20.49
N LEU A 4 -2.69 -14.12 -19.17
CA LEU A 4 -3.53 -13.12 -18.51
C LEU A 4 -5.04 -13.20 -18.85
N VAL A 5 -5.48 -14.25 -19.55
CA VAL A 5 -6.89 -14.49 -19.93
C VAL A 5 -7.43 -15.76 -19.29
N ASP A 6 -6.71 -16.87 -19.42
CA ASP A 6 -7.11 -18.16 -18.86
C ASP A 6 -6.58 -18.32 -17.44
N TRP A 7 -7.49 -18.39 -16.47
CA TRP A 7 -7.16 -18.48 -15.06
C TRP A 7 -7.51 -19.86 -14.49
N ILE A 8 -6.61 -20.38 -13.66
CA ILE A 8 -6.81 -21.61 -12.89
C ILE A 8 -6.92 -21.21 -11.44
N HIS A 9 -7.96 -21.69 -10.77
CA HIS A 9 -8.16 -21.46 -9.35
C HIS A 9 -7.16 -22.29 -8.53
N TYR A 10 -6.45 -21.64 -7.61
CA TYR A 10 -5.57 -22.28 -6.64
C TYR A 10 -6.15 -22.15 -5.23
N PRO A 11 -5.70 -22.97 -4.26
CA PRO A 11 -6.10 -22.84 -2.87
C PRO A 11 -5.80 -21.44 -2.30
N SER A 12 -6.44 -21.10 -1.19
CA SER A 12 -6.18 -19.85 -0.47
C SER A 12 -4.69 -19.72 -0.13
N ALA A 13 -4.08 -18.62 -0.58
CA ALA A 13 -2.65 -18.35 -0.34
C ALA A 13 -2.36 -18.07 1.13
N LEU A 14 -3.22 -17.30 1.80
CA LEU A 14 -3.12 -16.98 3.23
C LEU A 14 -4.48 -17.18 3.90
N LEU A 15 -4.46 -17.68 5.13
CA LEU A 15 -5.60 -17.71 6.02
C LEU A 15 -5.26 -16.93 7.31
N PRO A 16 -6.19 -16.16 7.87
CA PRO A 16 -5.98 -15.47 9.15
C PRO A 16 -5.90 -16.49 10.28
N ASN A 17 -4.80 -16.47 11.04
CA ASN A 17 -4.60 -17.44 12.13
C ASN A 17 -3.59 -17.00 13.19
N ASP A 18 -2.65 -16.12 12.85
CA ASP A 18 -1.59 -15.70 13.75
C ASP A 18 -2.02 -14.51 14.60
N TYR A 19 -1.32 -14.27 15.70
CA TYR A 19 -1.66 -13.20 16.64
C TYR A 19 -1.70 -11.80 16.02
N TYR A 20 -1.07 -11.58 14.86
CA TYR A 20 -1.01 -10.31 14.13
C TYR A 20 -2.02 -10.21 12.97
N ASP A 21 -2.69 -11.30 12.59
CA ASP A 21 -3.67 -11.31 11.49
C ASP A 21 -4.94 -12.13 11.72
N ARG A 22 -5.20 -12.60 12.96
CA ARG A 22 -6.35 -13.46 13.30
C ARG A 22 -7.72 -12.89 12.93
N HIS A 23 -7.84 -11.58 12.71
CA HIS A 23 -9.09 -10.93 12.29
C HIS A 23 -9.08 -10.50 10.82
N GLY A 24 -8.00 -10.79 10.08
CA GLY A 24 -7.94 -10.57 8.63
C GLY A 24 -6.53 -10.50 8.07
N CYS A 25 -6.32 -11.18 6.94
CA CYS A 25 -5.22 -10.90 6.02
C CYS A 25 -5.72 -9.91 4.97
N PHE A 26 -5.32 -8.66 5.10
CA PHE A 26 -5.73 -7.55 4.24
C PHE A 26 -4.80 -7.45 3.02
N ALA A 27 -5.15 -6.54 2.10
CA ALA A 27 -4.46 -6.38 0.83
C ALA A 27 -2.98 -6.02 1.00
N GLY A 28 -2.24 -6.16 -0.10
CA GLY A 28 -0.84 -5.82 -0.18
C GLY A 28 -0.28 -6.14 -1.57
N SER A 29 1.01 -6.42 -1.66
CA SER A 29 1.72 -6.55 -2.93
C SER A 29 2.73 -7.69 -2.89
N THR A 30 3.12 -8.15 -4.08
CA THR A 30 4.13 -9.19 -4.23
C THR A 30 5.34 -8.67 -5.00
N ILE A 31 6.51 -9.21 -4.69
CA ILE A 31 7.75 -9.04 -5.45
C ILE A 31 8.43 -10.38 -5.61
N VAL A 32 9.28 -10.51 -6.64
CA VAL A 32 10.17 -11.65 -6.79
C VAL A 32 11.55 -11.27 -6.26
N ASN A 33 12.08 -12.06 -5.34
CA ASN A 33 13.44 -11.90 -4.82
C ASN A 33 14.13 -13.26 -4.73
N ARG A 34 15.27 -13.42 -5.41
CA ARG A 34 16.05 -14.67 -5.45
C ARG A 34 15.20 -15.91 -5.77
N ASN A 35 14.32 -15.80 -6.77
CA ASN A 35 13.36 -16.83 -7.21
C ASN A 35 12.24 -17.18 -6.23
N PHE A 36 12.13 -16.47 -5.10
CA PHE A 36 10.99 -16.58 -4.21
C PHE A 36 9.99 -15.45 -4.48
N LEU A 37 8.71 -15.79 -4.45
CA LEU A 37 7.63 -14.83 -4.43
C LEU A 37 7.42 -14.39 -2.98
N MET A 38 7.63 -13.11 -2.70
CA MET A 38 7.43 -12.52 -1.38
C MET A 38 6.16 -11.69 -1.40
N LEU A 39 5.18 -12.08 -0.58
CA LEU A 39 3.89 -11.42 -0.40
C LEU A 39 3.93 -10.54 0.85
N PHE A 40 3.88 -9.24 0.64
CA PHE A 40 3.72 -8.24 1.69
C PHE A 40 2.24 -7.95 1.85
N TYR A 41 1.74 -7.97 3.07
CA TYR A 41 0.31 -7.81 3.34
C TYR A 41 0.07 -7.17 4.70
N THR A 42 -1.14 -6.66 4.89
CA THR A 42 -1.56 -6.13 6.18
C THR A 42 -2.22 -7.21 7.03
N GLY A 43 -1.76 -7.39 8.26
CA GLY A 43 -2.43 -8.20 9.27
C GLY A 43 -3.33 -7.32 10.12
N ARG A 44 -4.58 -7.72 10.31
CA ARG A 44 -5.57 -6.96 11.08
C ARG A 44 -5.93 -7.67 12.38
N ILE A 45 -5.91 -6.91 13.47
CA ILE A 45 -6.42 -7.32 14.77
C ILE A 45 -7.43 -6.29 15.28
N LEU A 46 -8.63 -6.76 15.59
CA LEU A 46 -9.63 -6.02 16.36
C LEU A 46 -9.40 -6.28 17.86
N ALA A 47 -9.35 -5.23 18.65
CA ALA A 47 -9.22 -5.28 20.10
C ALA A 47 -10.15 -4.23 20.73
N GLU A 48 -11.34 -4.66 21.15
CA GLU A 48 -12.41 -3.81 21.70
C GLU A 48 -12.64 -2.52 20.90
N LYS A 49 -12.02 -1.40 21.31
CA LYS A 49 -12.18 -0.07 20.71
C LYS A 49 -11.06 0.30 19.73
N GLU A 50 -10.09 -0.58 19.53
CA GLU A 50 -8.90 -0.33 18.73
C GLU A 50 -8.77 -1.33 17.59
N THR A 51 -8.24 -0.85 16.47
CA THR A 51 -7.80 -1.68 15.35
C THR A 51 -6.29 -1.56 15.24
N TYR A 52 -5.63 -2.70 15.16
CA TYR A 52 -4.20 -2.81 14.93
C TYR A 52 -4.03 -3.33 13.50
N GLU A 53 -3.32 -2.55 12.69
CA GLU A 53 -2.91 -2.94 11.35
C GLU A 53 -1.40 -3.02 11.33
N THR A 54 -0.88 -4.19 10.97
CA THR A 54 0.55 -4.50 10.95
C THR A 54 0.99 -4.88 9.54
N GLN A 55 2.25 -4.61 9.16
CA GLN A 55 2.77 -5.10 7.88
C GLN A 55 3.54 -6.39 8.09
N ASN A 56 3.23 -7.37 7.26
CA ASN A 56 3.69 -8.75 7.36
C ASN A 56 4.25 -9.22 6.03
N VAL A 57 5.05 -10.29 6.06
CA VAL A 57 5.55 -10.94 4.84
C VAL A 57 5.33 -12.45 4.90
N ALA A 58 4.95 -13.02 3.78
CA ALA A 58 4.92 -14.46 3.53
C ALA A 58 5.73 -14.78 2.27
N VAL A 59 6.33 -15.96 2.21
CA VAL A 59 7.25 -16.36 1.15
C VAL A 59 6.77 -17.65 0.51
N SER A 60 6.85 -17.72 -0.82
CA SER A 60 6.53 -18.91 -1.60
C SER A 60 7.64 -19.22 -2.60
N GLY A 61 7.99 -20.50 -2.72
CA GLY A 61 8.92 -20.99 -3.74
C GLY A 61 8.25 -21.45 -5.04
N ASP A 62 6.95 -21.74 -4.99
CA ASP A 62 6.17 -22.28 -6.12
C ASP A 62 5.02 -21.35 -6.57
N GLY A 63 4.79 -20.25 -5.84
CA GLY A 63 3.71 -19.30 -6.08
C GLY A 63 2.33 -19.79 -5.65
N VAL A 64 2.23 -20.96 -5.02
CA VAL A 64 0.97 -21.59 -4.60
C VAL A 64 0.88 -21.65 -3.08
N PHE A 65 1.91 -22.18 -2.42
CA PHE A 65 1.95 -22.30 -0.98
C PHE A 65 2.83 -21.20 -0.39
N PHE A 66 2.25 -20.40 0.50
CA PHE A 66 2.94 -19.30 1.17
C PHE A 66 3.17 -19.63 2.64
N GLN A 67 4.41 -19.48 3.09
CA GLN A 67 4.79 -19.58 4.49
C GLN A 67 4.95 -18.19 5.08
N LYS A 68 4.17 -17.87 6.11
CA LYS A 68 4.31 -16.61 6.85
C LYS A 68 5.67 -16.58 7.56
N TYR A 69 6.32 -15.43 7.55
CA TYR A 69 7.62 -15.25 8.18
C TYR A 69 7.50 -15.36 9.71
N LEU A 70 8.37 -16.17 10.32
CA LEU A 70 8.32 -16.49 11.74
C LEU A 70 8.39 -15.25 12.65
N TYR A 71 9.09 -14.20 12.22
CA TYR A 71 9.26 -12.96 12.98
C TYR A 71 8.29 -11.86 12.59
N ASN A 72 7.22 -12.19 11.85
CA ASN A 72 6.13 -11.25 11.62
C ASN A 72 5.56 -10.72 12.96
N PRO A 73 5.11 -9.46 12.99
CA PRO A 73 5.10 -8.50 11.89
C PRO A 73 6.45 -7.80 11.66
N ILE A 74 6.75 -7.49 10.39
CA ILE A 74 7.95 -6.74 9.97
C ILE A 74 7.82 -5.24 10.23
N ILE A 75 6.58 -4.71 10.30
CA ILE A 75 6.30 -3.36 10.80
C ILE A 75 5.09 -3.44 11.73
N ARG A 76 5.30 -3.16 13.01
CA ARG A 76 4.29 -3.32 14.08
C ARG A 76 3.27 -2.20 14.15
N GLN A 77 3.66 -0.99 13.78
CA GLN A 77 2.82 0.19 13.95
C GLN A 77 3.29 1.32 13.03
N SER A 78 2.37 2.22 12.68
CA SER A 78 2.70 3.48 12.02
C SER A 78 3.44 4.43 12.98
N PRO A 79 4.22 5.41 12.48
CA PRO A 79 4.82 6.46 13.32
C PRO A 79 3.77 7.34 14.03
N ASN A 80 2.50 7.33 13.59
CA ASN A 80 1.41 8.09 14.19
C ASN A 80 0.65 7.30 15.27
N GLY A 81 1.09 6.08 15.58
CA GLY A 81 0.42 5.21 16.54
C GLY A 81 -0.64 4.32 15.88
N LEU A 82 -1.68 3.99 16.65
CA LEU A 82 -2.79 3.13 16.22
C LEU A 82 -3.74 3.85 15.28
N GLY A 83 -4.31 3.11 14.33
CA GLY A 83 -5.21 3.62 13.32
C GLY A 83 -5.00 2.94 11.98
N GLU A 84 -5.50 3.58 10.93
CA GLU A 84 -5.42 3.09 9.55
C GLU A 84 -3.95 3.04 9.11
N PHE A 85 -3.44 1.86 8.79
CA PHE A 85 -2.07 1.61 8.36
C PHE A 85 -2.02 0.32 7.53
N ARG A 86 -2.28 0.41 6.23
CA ARG A 86 -2.53 -0.79 5.42
C ARG A 86 -2.15 -0.70 3.95
N ASN A 87 -2.20 -1.87 3.31
CA ASN A 87 -2.06 -2.13 1.88
C ASN A 87 -0.65 -1.75 1.38
N PRO A 88 0.40 -2.47 1.83
CA PRO A 88 1.77 -2.15 1.49
C PRO A 88 2.05 -2.43 0.02
N LYS A 89 2.61 -1.44 -0.69
CA LYS A 89 3.22 -1.61 -2.01
C LYS A 89 4.73 -1.62 -1.88
N VAL A 90 5.37 -2.70 -2.33
CA VAL A 90 6.83 -2.86 -2.32
C VAL A 90 7.39 -2.85 -3.74
N TRP A 91 8.53 -2.19 -3.91
CA TRP A 91 9.32 -2.24 -5.14
C TRP A 91 10.80 -2.06 -4.86
N ARG A 92 11.63 -2.28 -5.90
CA ARG A 92 13.07 -2.08 -5.85
C ARG A 92 13.46 -0.93 -6.75
N PHE A 93 14.33 -0.07 -6.26
CA PHE A 93 15.06 0.88 -7.08
C PHE A 93 16.55 0.80 -6.76
N ALA A 94 17.38 0.60 -7.78
CA ALA A 94 18.80 0.30 -7.64
C ALA A 94 19.07 -0.85 -6.62
N ARG A 95 19.74 -0.55 -5.50
CA ARG A 95 20.12 -1.53 -4.46
C ARG A 95 19.24 -1.47 -3.20
N ARG A 96 18.16 -0.69 -3.22
CA ARG A 96 17.31 -0.45 -2.06
C ARG A 96 15.86 -0.85 -2.35
N TRP A 97 15.20 -1.38 -1.35
CA TRP A 97 13.78 -1.68 -1.37
C TRP A 97 13.00 -0.52 -0.78
N TYR A 98 11.84 -0.26 -1.36
CA TYR A 98 10.93 0.80 -0.96
C TYR A 98 9.57 0.18 -0.68
N MET A 99 8.89 0.73 0.32
CA MET A 99 7.53 0.37 0.67
C MET A 99 6.72 1.64 0.91
N ILE A 100 5.55 1.73 0.29
CA ILE A 100 4.54 2.71 0.67
C ILE A 100 3.36 2.03 1.33
N VAL A 101 2.80 2.68 2.34
CA VAL A 101 1.66 2.17 3.11
C VAL A 101 0.64 3.29 3.28
N GLY A 102 -0.63 2.99 3.03
CA GLY A 102 -1.74 3.91 3.27
C GLY A 102 -1.93 4.17 4.76
N ASN A 103 -2.13 5.43 5.14
CA ASN A 103 -2.30 5.84 6.53
C ASN A 103 -3.24 7.05 6.65
N THR A 104 -3.84 7.22 7.83
CA THR A 104 -4.53 8.46 8.21
C THR A 104 -3.63 9.30 9.12
N SER A 105 -3.42 10.56 8.76
CA SER A 105 -2.66 11.50 9.58
C SER A 105 -3.39 11.87 10.87
N THR A 106 -2.66 12.44 11.84
CA THR A 106 -3.23 12.95 13.09
C THR A 106 -4.28 14.05 12.89
N LYS A 107 -4.27 14.72 11.73
CA LYS A 107 -5.28 15.70 11.31
C LYS A 107 -6.44 15.08 10.51
N ARG A 108 -6.59 13.75 10.54
CA ARG A 108 -7.61 12.98 9.81
C ARG A 108 -7.58 13.19 8.28
N ARG A 109 -6.38 13.21 7.72
CA ARG A 109 -6.16 13.32 6.26
C ARG A 109 -5.50 12.07 5.72
N GLY A 110 -5.93 11.61 4.55
CA GLY A 110 -5.27 10.51 3.86
C GLY A 110 -3.81 10.85 3.55
N GLN A 111 -2.92 9.88 3.73
CA GLN A 111 -1.50 10.02 3.43
C GLN A 111 -0.84 8.68 3.09
N LEU A 112 0.33 8.74 2.47
CA LEU A 112 1.21 7.59 2.27
C LEU A 112 2.48 7.76 3.09
N LEU A 113 2.87 6.70 3.78
CA LEU A 113 4.12 6.63 4.51
C LEU A 113 5.16 5.91 3.65
N LEU A 114 6.40 6.40 3.64
CA LEU A 114 7.51 5.79 2.91
C LEU A 114 8.45 5.07 3.88
N TYR A 115 8.80 3.84 3.54
CA TYR A 115 9.81 3.04 4.21
C TYR A 115 10.85 2.54 3.23
N THR A 116 12.04 2.25 3.73
CA THR A 116 13.12 1.63 2.95
C THR A 116 13.76 0.47 3.69
N SER A 117 14.26 -0.50 2.93
CA SER A 117 14.92 -1.69 3.45
C SER A 117 16.09 -2.11 2.55
N GLU A 118 17.09 -2.76 3.14
CA GLU A 118 18.19 -3.41 2.42
C GLU A 118 17.94 -4.92 2.23
N ASP A 119 17.11 -5.52 3.08
CA ASP A 119 16.96 -6.98 3.19
C ASP A 119 15.52 -7.50 3.06
N LEU A 120 14.52 -6.61 2.92
CA LEU A 120 13.07 -6.88 2.85
C LEU A 120 12.39 -7.25 4.18
N PHE A 121 13.14 -7.43 5.26
CA PHE A 121 12.62 -7.83 6.57
C PHE A 121 12.71 -6.71 7.60
N ASN A 122 13.76 -5.90 7.53
CA ASN A 122 13.99 -4.75 8.39
C ASN A 122 13.69 -3.46 7.63
N TRP A 123 12.66 -2.74 8.06
CA TRP A 123 12.16 -1.54 7.39
C TRP A 123 12.38 -0.30 8.24
N ASN A 124 13.04 0.70 7.65
CA ASN A 124 13.23 2.01 8.26
C ASN A 124 12.16 2.96 7.74
N PHE A 125 11.49 3.67 8.65
CA PHE A 125 10.62 4.78 8.25
C PHE A 125 11.48 5.93 7.72
N ASN A 126 11.17 6.41 6.51
CA ASN A 126 11.88 7.54 5.90
C ASN A 126 11.17 8.85 6.19
N ASN A 127 9.93 8.97 5.74
CA ASN A 127 9.12 10.17 5.82
C ASN A 127 7.67 9.87 5.46
N THR A 128 6.79 10.85 5.68
CA THR A 128 5.50 10.86 5.00
C THR A 128 5.76 11.25 3.54
N LEU A 129 5.39 10.38 2.60
CA LEU A 129 5.62 10.58 1.17
C LEU A 129 4.78 11.74 0.66
N VAL A 130 3.49 11.70 1.00
CA VAL A 130 2.51 12.70 0.59
C VAL A 130 1.29 12.63 1.52
N THR A 131 0.68 13.78 1.78
CA THR A 131 -0.52 13.93 2.62
C THR A 131 -1.52 14.80 1.88
N SER A 132 -2.81 14.44 1.95
CA SER A 132 -3.91 15.25 1.45
C SER A 132 -3.89 16.67 2.04
N TYR A 133 -4.27 17.66 1.24
CA TYR A 133 -4.45 19.04 1.71
C TYR A 133 -5.73 19.22 2.52
N GLY A 134 -6.58 18.18 2.58
CA GLY A 134 -7.88 18.16 3.24
C GLY A 134 -9.04 17.99 2.24
N ASP A 135 -8.74 18.03 0.96
CA ASP A 135 -9.64 17.90 -0.18
C ASP A 135 -9.74 16.47 -0.72
N MET A 136 -8.73 15.64 -0.44
CA MET A 136 -8.66 14.23 -0.86
C MET A 136 -8.95 13.25 0.28
N GLY A 137 -10.06 13.43 0.98
CA GLY A 137 -10.56 12.45 1.96
C GLY A 137 -9.65 12.16 3.16
N TYR A 138 -10.06 11.19 3.98
CA TYR A 138 -9.43 10.90 5.28
C TYR A 138 -8.54 9.65 5.29
N ILE A 139 -8.66 8.76 4.30
CA ILE A 139 -7.80 7.59 4.14
C ILE A 139 -7.54 7.31 2.66
N TRP A 140 -6.29 6.96 2.37
CA TRP A 140 -5.83 6.47 1.07
C TRP A 140 -5.46 5.00 1.21
N GLU A 141 -6.08 4.17 0.37
CA GLU A 141 -5.96 2.72 0.35
C GLU A 141 -5.42 2.26 -1.00
N ASN A 142 -4.92 1.02 -1.02
CA ASN A 142 -4.41 0.36 -2.23
C ASN A 142 -3.42 1.24 -3.03
N PRO A 143 -2.41 1.84 -2.39
CA PRO A 143 -1.43 2.62 -3.13
C PRO A 143 -0.68 1.73 -4.10
N ASP A 144 -0.50 2.20 -5.33
CA ASP A 144 0.44 1.62 -6.29
C ASP A 144 1.30 2.74 -6.87
N LEU A 145 2.60 2.47 -7.01
CA LEU A 145 3.57 3.42 -7.56
C LEU A 145 4.50 2.69 -8.50
N PHE A 146 4.52 3.11 -9.76
CA PHE A 146 5.37 2.55 -10.79
C PHE A 146 5.78 3.62 -11.82
N GLU A 147 6.85 3.32 -12.54
CA GLU A 147 7.33 4.16 -13.64
C GLU A 147 6.71 3.70 -14.97
N LEU A 148 6.29 4.66 -15.78
CA LEU A 148 5.80 4.47 -17.14
C LEU A 148 6.30 5.64 -18.00
N ASP A 149 7.05 5.34 -19.05
CA ASP A 149 7.63 6.31 -19.99
C ASP A 149 8.38 7.49 -19.31
N GLY A 150 9.15 7.18 -18.27
CA GLY A 150 9.95 8.16 -17.51
C GLY A 150 9.16 8.96 -16.46
N MET A 151 7.84 8.77 -16.40
CA MET A 151 6.96 9.39 -15.40
C MET A 151 6.56 8.37 -14.34
N HIS A 152 6.27 8.84 -13.12
CA HIS A 152 5.75 7.98 -12.06
C HIS A 152 4.25 8.15 -11.93
N VAL A 153 3.53 7.03 -11.99
CA VAL A 153 2.08 6.97 -11.79
C VAL A 153 1.81 6.48 -10.38
N LEU A 154 1.18 7.34 -9.58
CA LEU A 154 0.66 6.99 -8.27
C LEU A 154 -0.83 6.70 -8.38
N ILE A 155 -1.24 5.45 -8.18
CA ILE A 155 -2.65 5.04 -8.08
C ILE A 155 -3.03 4.95 -6.61
N ILE A 156 -4.19 5.48 -6.23
CA ILE A 156 -4.74 5.40 -4.87
C ILE A 156 -6.26 5.26 -4.91
N SER A 157 -6.80 4.58 -3.90
CA SER A 157 -8.23 4.53 -3.60
C SER A 157 -8.53 5.42 -2.39
N VAL A 158 -9.38 6.42 -2.57
CA VAL A 158 -9.63 7.48 -1.59
C VAL A 158 -11.04 7.32 -1.02
N GLN A 159 -11.14 7.28 0.31
CA GLN A 159 -12.44 7.36 0.99
C GLN A 159 -12.70 8.76 1.54
N GLY A 160 -13.95 9.19 1.43
CA GLY A 160 -14.41 10.47 1.99
C GLY A 160 -14.05 11.68 1.12
N MET A 161 -13.89 11.49 -0.20
CA MET A 161 -13.87 12.63 -1.12
C MET A 161 -15.27 13.25 -1.24
N GLU A 162 -15.32 14.57 -1.34
CA GLU A 162 -16.56 15.29 -1.64
C GLU A 162 -16.91 15.19 -3.12
N LEU A 163 -18.20 15.28 -3.42
CA LEU A 163 -18.72 15.32 -4.78
C LEU A 163 -18.30 16.63 -5.46
N ASP A 164 -17.82 16.54 -6.70
CA ASP A 164 -17.45 17.71 -7.52
C ASP A 164 -18.13 17.64 -8.89
N GLY A 165 -19.37 18.13 -8.97
CA GLY A 165 -20.19 18.05 -10.18
C GLY A 165 -20.42 16.60 -10.63
N TRP A 166 -19.85 16.25 -11.78
CA TRP A 166 -19.89 14.87 -12.31
C TRP A 166 -18.75 13.98 -11.79
N ARG A 167 -17.73 14.57 -11.18
CA ARG A 167 -16.59 13.85 -10.63
C ARG A 167 -16.95 13.28 -9.27
N PHE A 168 -16.27 12.20 -8.94
CA PHE A 168 -16.24 11.61 -7.60
C PHE A 168 -17.59 11.10 -7.06
N ARG A 169 -18.46 10.56 -7.93
CA ARG A 169 -19.81 10.10 -7.54
C ARG A 169 -19.86 8.76 -6.79
N ASN A 170 -18.83 7.93 -6.92
CA ASN A 170 -18.70 6.68 -6.16
C ASN A 170 -18.49 6.93 -4.65
N LEU A 171 -18.78 5.95 -3.80
CA LEU A 171 -18.53 6.06 -2.35
C LEU A 171 -17.03 6.19 -2.03
N CYS A 172 -16.20 5.47 -2.79
CA CYS A 172 -14.74 5.54 -2.75
C CYS A 172 -14.23 5.80 -4.16
N GLN A 173 -13.22 6.65 -4.30
CA GLN A 173 -12.66 7.05 -5.60
C GLN A 173 -11.33 6.37 -5.86
N THR A 174 -11.22 5.58 -6.91
CA THR A 174 -9.93 5.09 -7.39
C THR A 174 -9.46 5.94 -8.55
N GLY A 175 -8.22 6.40 -8.47
CA GLY A 175 -7.65 7.30 -9.45
C GLY A 175 -6.15 7.39 -9.35
N TYR A 176 -5.57 8.26 -10.14
CA TYR A 176 -4.13 8.37 -10.28
C TYR A 176 -3.66 9.82 -10.39
N VAL A 177 -2.39 10.00 -10.05
CA VAL A 177 -1.62 11.24 -10.19
C VAL A 177 -0.30 10.89 -10.89
N ILE A 178 0.17 11.75 -11.80
CA ILE A 178 1.36 11.50 -12.63
C ILE A 178 2.43 12.56 -12.37
N GLY A 179 3.59 12.19 -11.84
CA GLY A 179 4.67 13.13 -11.54
C GLY A 179 6.05 12.49 -11.54
N HIS A 180 7.06 13.19 -11.04
CA HIS A 180 8.41 12.63 -10.91
C HIS A 180 8.71 12.26 -9.44
N PHE A 181 8.81 10.96 -9.17
CA PHE A 181 9.24 10.49 -7.85
C PHE A 181 10.76 10.42 -7.78
N ASN A 182 11.35 11.16 -6.84
CA ASN A 182 12.77 11.14 -6.58
C ASN A 182 13.11 10.10 -5.51
N HIS A 183 13.54 8.92 -5.95
CA HIS A 183 13.92 7.81 -5.09
C HIS A 183 15.03 8.13 -4.07
N TYR A 184 15.94 9.07 -4.40
CA TYR A 184 17.03 9.45 -3.50
C TYR A 184 16.57 10.42 -2.42
N LYS A 185 15.63 11.33 -2.74
CA LYS A 185 15.03 12.26 -1.77
C LYS A 185 13.83 11.68 -1.02
N GLY A 186 13.22 10.61 -1.53
CA GLY A 186 12.01 10.00 -0.96
C GLY A 186 10.76 10.87 -1.09
N ARG A 187 10.63 11.64 -2.17
CA ARG A 187 9.48 12.54 -2.40
C ARG A 187 9.21 12.77 -3.89
N PHE A 188 8.02 13.24 -4.23
CA PHE A 188 7.74 13.81 -5.55
C PHE A 188 8.42 15.18 -5.68
N ASP A 189 9.06 15.45 -6.82
CA ASP A 189 9.79 16.70 -7.04
C ASP A 189 8.87 17.84 -7.55
N ASP A 190 7.78 17.51 -8.24
CA ASP A 190 7.00 18.45 -9.05
C ASP A 190 5.48 18.22 -8.98
N ILE A 191 5.00 17.56 -7.92
CA ILE A 191 3.59 17.21 -7.82
C ILE A 191 2.94 17.52 -6.47
N GLU A 192 1.75 18.10 -6.59
CA GLU A 192 0.74 18.21 -5.57
C GLU A 192 -0.25 17.06 -5.75
N VAL A 193 -0.55 16.31 -4.69
CA VAL A 193 -1.63 15.30 -4.71
C VAL A 193 -2.87 15.95 -4.11
N SER A 194 -3.75 16.43 -4.99
CA SER A 194 -4.98 17.15 -4.65
C SER A 194 -6.08 16.84 -5.67
N ILE A 195 -7.30 17.33 -5.42
CA ILE A 195 -8.42 17.14 -6.36
C ILE A 195 -8.15 17.74 -7.75
N ALA A 196 -7.23 18.70 -7.86
CA ALA A 196 -6.87 19.34 -9.12
C ALA A 196 -6.01 18.44 -10.02
N THR A 197 -5.16 17.60 -9.43
CA THR A 197 -4.23 16.71 -10.14
C THR A 197 -4.69 15.26 -10.20
N PHE A 198 -5.67 14.89 -9.37
CA PHE A 198 -6.24 13.55 -9.32
C PHE A 198 -7.23 13.27 -10.45
N ASN A 199 -6.91 12.24 -11.22
CA ASN A 199 -7.74 11.74 -12.32
C ASN A 199 -8.42 10.44 -11.90
N GLN A 200 -9.73 10.32 -12.13
CA GLN A 200 -10.42 9.05 -11.92
C GLN A 200 -9.85 7.98 -12.85
N LEU A 201 -9.57 6.79 -12.30
CA LEU A 201 -9.05 5.67 -13.08
C LEU A 201 -10.16 5.07 -13.96
N ASP A 202 -11.37 5.04 -13.41
CA ASP A 202 -12.60 4.57 -14.04
C ASP A 202 -13.76 5.52 -13.62
N TYR A 203 -14.73 5.74 -14.51
CA TYR A 203 -15.80 6.72 -14.34
C TYR A 203 -17.14 6.10 -13.87
N GLY A 204 -17.21 4.79 -13.64
CA GLY A 204 -18.39 4.10 -13.12
C GLY A 204 -18.78 2.88 -13.95
#